data_AF-A0A3R6M4T3-F1
#
_entry.id   AF-A0A3R6M4T3-F1
#
_cell.length_a   1.000
_cell.length_b   1.000
_cell.length_c   1.000
_cell.angle_alpha   90.00
_cell.angle_beta   90.00
_cell.angle_gamma   90.00
#
_symmetry.space_group_name_H-M   'P 1'
#
loop_
_entity.id
_entity.type
_entity.pdbx_description
1 polymer ?
#
loop_
_entity_poly.entity_id
_entity_poly.type
_entity_poly.pdbx_seq_one_letter_code
_entity_poly.pdbx_strand_id
1 'polypeptide(L)'
;MDQSTPQQPSRKKTILSLTVLVVLTGIVFWIFQRHWAEISAALAQLRFWQVLLVLAVGLTYPVLEGLVSWVIIRSRMPGFTVRQALESSFMGTFGNVICLGAGAMPMQSYYLYRSGLPLGPGVGLMTLQYVFHKTTVLLYATVMLLLQHRWLAANTSGVMNYLPMAYAVVAAIIVALVLVCVSPLIQRLARWALGCLPRTDSWQTRREKWLEQLDTLGTESRHLLADRGRCVQIFALHTLKLFLMYTLPYLCIRFMGLPCGLSFWQVQLLASLMLFLSNALPNVAGMGSIETAFLLVFGSFMTRGEAMSTLMLFRIASYYFVFGFSAVASLFAQKHLDRMDAQKRS
;
A
#
# COMPACT_ATOMS: atom_id res chain seq x y z
N MET A 1 38.52 20.98 -11.46
CA MET A 1 38.20 19.55 -11.60
C MET A 1 38.31 18.92 -10.22
N ASP A 2 37.22 18.94 -9.45
CA ASP A 2 37.20 18.32 -8.12
C ASP A 2 36.45 17.00 -8.20
N GLN A 3 37.22 15.91 -8.23
CA GLN A 3 36.72 14.55 -8.07
C GLN A 3 36.23 14.40 -6.62
N SER A 4 34.90 14.37 -6.45
CA SER A 4 34.28 13.95 -5.19
C SER A 4 34.43 12.44 -5.06
N THR A 5 35.43 12.03 -4.28
CA THR A 5 35.65 10.65 -3.85
C THR A 5 34.38 10.11 -3.15
N PRO A 6 33.98 8.85 -3.38
CA PRO A 6 32.81 8.28 -2.72
C PRO A 6 33.11 8.14 -1.22
N GLN A 7 32.46 8.98 -0.40
CA GLN A 7 32.50 8.86 1.06
C GLN A 7 32.04 7.45 1.45
N GLN A 8 32.96 6.64 1.97
CA GLN A 8 32.64 5.38 2.63
C GLN A 8 31.62 5.66 3.75
N PRO A 9 30.51 4.89 3.85
CA PRO A 9 29.56 5.07 4.93
C PRO A 9 30.29 4.86 6.27
N SER A 10 30.29 5.90 7.11
CA SER A 10 30.86 5.88 8.46
C SER A 10 30.47 4.59 9.19
N ARG A 11 31.44 3.87 9.77
CA ARG A 11 31.22 2.64 10.57
C ARG A 11 30.05 2.77 11.55
N LYS A 12 29.82 3.96 12.11
CA LYS A 12 28.69 4.25 13.02
C LYS A 12 27.32 4.18 12.33
N LYS A 13 27.22 4.65 11.07
CA LYS A 13 26.00 4.54 10.25
C LYS A 13 25.75 3.09 9.82
N THR A 14 26.80 2.34 9.50
CA THR A 14 26.69 0.91 9.18
C THR A 14 26.25 0.10 10.38
N ILE A 15 26.83 0.35 11.57
CA ILE A 15 26.43 -0.30 12.82
C ILE A 15 24.99 0.07 13.17
N LEU A 16 24.61 1.35 13.09
CA LEU A 16 23.22 1.78 13.33
C LEU A 16 22.24 1.11 12.37
N SER A 17 22.57 1.06 11.07
CA SER A 17 21.76 0.37 10.07
C SER A 17 21.66 -1.13 10.32
N LEU A 18 22.75 -1.77 10.77
CA LEU A 18 22.76 -3.20 11.10
C LEU A 18 21.93 -3.47 12.35
N THR A 19 22.05 -2.62 13.38
CA THR A 19 21.26 -2.71 14.61
C THR A 19 19.78 -2.52 14.33
N VAL A 20 19.40 -1.51 13.52
CA VAL A 20 18.02 -1.30 13.10
C VAL A 20 17.50 -2.52 12.34
N LEU A 21 18.29 -3.08 11.41
CA LEU A 21 17.92 -4.28 10.67
C LEU A 21 17.73 -5.50 11.59
N VAL A 22 18.63 -5.71 12.56
CA VAL A 22 18.54 -6.81 13.52
C VAL A 22 17.34 -6.64 14.45
N VAL A 23 17.09 -5.43 14.96
CA VAL A 23 15.93 -5.13 15.81
C VAL A 23 14.62 -5.34 15.03
N LEU A 24 14.54 -4.88 13.79
CA LEU A 24 13.38 -5.10 12.94
C LEU A 24 13.17 -6.59 12.61
N THR A 25 14.25 -7.31 12.31
CA THR A 25 14.21 -8.75 12.08
C THR A 25 13.77 -9.48 13.36
N GLY A 26 14.23 -9.03 14.53
CA GLY A 26 13.85 -9.56 15.84
C GLY A 26 12.37 -9.32 16.17
N ILE A 27 11.85 -8.12 15.89
CA ILE A 27 10.42 -7.80 16.07
C ILE A 27 9.56 -8.66 15.14
N VAL A 28 9.95 -8.80 13.88
CA VAL A 28 9.25 -9.67 12.92
C VAL A 28 9.29 -11.12 13.39
N PHE A 29 10.45 -11.62 13.81
CA PHE A 29 10.60 -12.99 14.32
C PHE A 29 9.76 -13.23 15.58
N TRP A 30 9.71 -12.25 16.49
CA TRP A 30 8.90 -12.32 17.71
C TRP A 30 7.40 -12.34 17.42
N ILE A 31 6.94 -11.52 16.47
CA ILE A 31 5.55 -11.57 15.98
C ILE A 31 5.26 -12.92 15.32
N PHE A 32 6.18 -13.44 14.51
CA PHE A 32 6.05 -14.76 13.88
C PHE A 32 5.98 -15.89 14.90
N GLN A 33 6.85 -15.89 15.91
CA GLN A 33 6.85 -16.92 16.96
C GLN A 33 5.53 -16.95 17.73
N ARG A 34 4.99 -15.77 18.07
CA ARG A 34 3.75 -15.68 18.85
C ARG A 34 2.54 -16.24 18.11
N HIS A 35 2.52 -16.13 16.79
CA HIS A 35 1.44 -16.67 15.95
C HIS A 35 1.78 -18.03 15.34
N TRP A 36 2.98 -18.58 15.57
CA TRP A 36 3.46 -19.82 14.93
C TRP A 36 2.59 -21.03 15.22
N ALA A 37 2.08 -21.16 16.44
CA ALA A 37 1.15 -22.23 16.82
C ALA A 37 -0.16 -22.16 16.02
N GLU A 38 -0.70 -20.96 15.81
CA GLU A 38 -1.93 -20.75 15.05
C GLU A 38 -1.69 -20.91 13.54
N ILE A 39 -0.55 -20.43 13.04
CA ILE A 39 -0.09 -20.58 11.65
C ILE A 39 0.07 -22.07 11.30
N SER A 40 0.77 -22.83 12.14
CA SER A 40 1.02 -24.26 11.94
C SER A 40 -0.27 -25.09 12.05
N ALA A 41 -1.16 -24.77 12.98
CA ALA A 41 -2.46 -25.44 13.07
C ALA A 41 -3.35 -25.18 11.84
N ALA A 42 -3.39 -23.94 11.35
CA ALA A 42 -4.12 -23.58 10.13
C ALA A 42 -3.51 -24.23 8.88
N LEU A 43 -2.18 -24.27 8.76
CA LEU A 43 -1.47 -24.94 7.66
C LEU A 43 -1.62 -26.46 7.68
N ALA A 44 -1.71 -27.09 8.87
CA ALA A 44 -1.87 -28.53 8.99
C ALA A 44 -3.22 -29.04 8.46
N GLN A 45 -4.24 -28.18 8.40
CA GLN A 45 -5.57 -28.51 7.88
C GLN A 45 -5.69 -28.29 6.36
N LEU A 46 -4.71 -27.63 5.72
CA LEU A 46 -4.76 -27.24 4.32
C LEU A 46 -3.93 -28.15 3.43
N ARG A 47 -4.40 -28.38 2.20
CA ARG A 47 -3.60 -29.08 1.18
C ARG A 47 -2.48 -28.18 0.66
N PHE A 48 -1.34 -28.75 0.32
CA PHE A 48 -0.17 -28.02 -0.19
C PHE A 48 -0.50 -27.06 -1.36
N TRP A 49 -1.31 -27.50 -2.33
CA TRP A 49 -1.72 -26.66 -3.46
C TRP A 49 -2.60 -25.46 -3.05
N GLN A 50 -3.44 -25.62 -2.03
CA GLN A 50 -4.29 -24.52 -1.52
C GLN A 50 -3.45 -23.42 -0.89
N VAL A 51 -2.44 -23.81 -0.10
CA VAL A 51 -1.46 -22.88 0.48
C VAL A 51 -0.72 -22.15 -0.64
N LEU A 52 -0.18 -22.88 -1.62
CA LEU A 52 0.54 -22.26 -2.74
C LEU A 52 -0.32 -21.25 -3.50
N LEU A 53 -1.60 -21.57 -3.74
CA LEU A 53 -2.51 -20.68 -4.44
C LEU A 53 -2.80 -19.41 -3.63
N VAL A 54 -3.05 -19.52 -2.31
CA VAL A 54 -3.27 -18.36 -1.43
C VAL A 54 -2.02 -17.46 -1.38
N LEU A 55 -0.84 -18.05 -1.28
CA LEU A 55 0.43 -17.30 -1.30
C LEU A 55 0.70 -16.63 -2.65
N ALA A 56 0.39 -17.31 -3.75
CA ALA A 56 0.51 -16.75 -5.10
C ALA A 56 -0.42 -15.55 -5.29
N VAL A 57 -1.68 -15.64 -4.84
CA VAL A 57 -2.62 -14.51 -4.87
C VAL A 57 -2.13 -13.36 -3.99
N GLY A 58 -1.54 -13.63 -2.82
CA GLY A 58 -0.90 -12.61 -1.98
C GLY A 58 0.20 -11.83 -2.71
N LEU A 59 1.08 -12.53 -3.43
CA LEU A 59 2.16 -11.91 -4.21
C LEU A 59 1.68 -11.08 -5.41
N THR A 60 0.45 -11.29 -5.88
CA THR A 60 -0.08 -10.45 -6.96
C THR A 60 -0.21 -8.98 -6.55
N TYR A 61 -0.37 -8.70 -5.25
CA TYR A 61 -0.51 -7.33 -4.75
C TYR A 61 0.72 -6.44 -5.05
N PRO A 62 1.95 -6.77 -4.57
CA PRO A 62 3.15 -5.98 -4.90
C PRO A 62 3.50 -6.02 -6.39
N VAL A 63 3.17 -7.10 -7.10
CA VAL A 63 3.40 -7.20 -8.56
C VAL A 63 2.53 -6.20 -9.32
N LEU A 64 1.23 -6.18 -9.05
CA LEU A 64 0.30 -5.23 -9.67
C LEU A 64 0.60 -3.80 -9.26
N GLU A 65 1.03 -3.57 -8.02
CA GLU A 65 1.53 -2.27 -7.58
C GLU A 65 2.73 -1.81 -8.42
N GLY A 66 3.67 -2.71 -8.72
CA GLY A 66 4.79 -2.42 -9.62
C GLY A 66 4.36 -2.16 -11.06
N LEU A 67 3.36 -2.87 -11.57
CA LEU A 67 2.81 -2.59 -12.91
C LEU A 67 2.11 -1.23 -12.97
N VAL A 68 1.39 -0.82 -11.92
CA VAL A 68 0.83 0.53 -11.81
C VAL A 68 1.96 1.57 -11.81
N SER A 69 2.99 1.38 -10.99
CA SER A 69 4.16 2.25 -10.98
C SER A 69 4.81 2.34 -12.36
N TRP A 70 4.93 1.22 -13.08
CA TRP A 70 5.47 1.19 -14.43
C TRP A 70 4.67 2.06 -15.41
N VAL A 71 3.33 1.94 -15.43
CA VAL A 71 2.47 2.77 -16.30
C VAL A 71 2.62 4.25 -15.98
N ILE A 72 2.67 4.60 -14.68
CA ILE A 72 2.80 5.98 -14.21
C ILE A 72 4.17 6.56 -14.58
N ILE A 73 5.26 5.84 -14.27
CA ILE A 73 6.63 6.33 -14.45
C ILE A 73 7.03 6.40 -15.92
N ARG A 74 6.55 5.47 -16.76
CA ARG A 74 6.87 5.44 -18.19
C ARG A 74 6.41 6.69 -18.94
N SER A 75 5.47 7.45 -18.37
CA SER A 75 5.08 8.77 -18.87
C SER A 75 6.23 9.80 -18.85
N ARG A 76 7.13 9.70 -17.85
CA ARG A 76 8.28 10.60 -17.67
C ARG A 76 9.61 9.97 -18.07
N MET A 77 9.75 8.66 -17.90
CA MET A 77 10.95 7.90 -18.28
C MET A 77 10.59 6.72 -19.19
N PRO A 78 10.60 6.88 -20.53
CA PRO A 78 10.18 5.82 -21.46
C PRO A 78 11.09 4.58 -21.42
N GLY A 79 12.34 4.73 -20.97
CA GLY A 79 13.29 3.62 -20.76
C GLY A 79 13.11 2.83 -19.46
N PHE A 80 12.12 3.17 -18.63
CA PHE A 80 11.87 2.48 -17.37
C PHE A 80 11.31 1.07 -17.60
N THR A 81 12.02 0.06 -17.09
CA THR A 81 11.69 -1.35 -17.33
C THR A 81 10.69 -1.88 -16.31
N VAL A 82 9.92 -2.91 -16.68
CA VAL A 82 9.00 -3.60 -15.76
C VAL A 82 9.75 -4.18 -14.56
N ARG A 83 10.97 -4.68 -14.78
CA ARG A 83 11.83 -5.19 -13.70
C ARG A 83 12.13 -4.11 -12.65
N GLN A 84 12.54 -2.92 -13.09
CA GLN A 84 12.79 -1.80 -12.18
C GLN A 84 11.52 -1.37 -11.41
N ALA A 85 10.37 -1.45 -12.06
CA ALA A 85 9.09 -1.15 -11.43
C ALA A 85 8.71 -2.17 -10.33
N LEU A 86 8.94 -3.45 -10.60
CA LEU A 86 8.74 -4.52 -9.61
C LEU A 86 9.72 -4.37 -8.44
N GLU A 87 11.01 -4.16 -8.73
CA GLU A 87 12.04 -3.92 -7.71
C GLU A 87 11.68 -2.71 -6.82
N SER A 88 11.21 -1.61 -7.42
CA SER A 88 10.71 -0.45 -6.69
C SER A 88 9.51 -0.78 -5.79
N SER A 89 8.52 -1.52 -6.31
CA SER A 89 7.34 -1.92 -5.55
C SER A 89 7.65 -2.82 -4.36
N PHE A 90 8.51 -3.83 -4.54
CA PHE A 90 8.96 -4.69 -3.46
C PHE A 90 9.76 -3.91 -2.42
N MET A 91 10.61 -2.97 -2.84
CA MET A 91 11.35 -2.10 -1.92
C MET A 91 10.42 -1.16 -1.14
N GLY A 92 9.35 -0.68 -1.77
CA GLY A 92 8.27 0.05 -1.11
C GLY A 92 7.52 -0.80 -0.08
N THR A 93 7.16 -2.03 -0.44
CA THR A 93 6.44 -2.95 0.47
C THR A 93 7.28 -3.31 1.69
N PHE A 94 8.56 -3.59 1.48
CA PHE A 94 9.54 -3.81 2.55
C PHE A 94 9.72 -2.57 3.43
N GLY A 95 9.92 -1.41 2.82
CA GLY A 95 10.05 -0.12 3.50
C GLY A 95 8.80 0.23 4.33
N ASN A 96 7.62 -0.11 3.83
CA ASN A 96 6.36 0.12 4.52
C ASN A 96 6.33 -0.60 5.87
N VAL A 97 6.74 -1.86 5.91
CA VAL A 97 6.76 -2.66 7.14
C VAL A 97 7.84 -2.16 8.10
N ILE A 98 9.04 -1.89 7.59
CA ILE A 98 10.18 -1.46 8.39
C ILE A 98 9.99 -0.08 9.02
N CYS A 99 9.40 0.86 8.28
CA CYS A 99 9.14 2.21 8.75
C CYS A 99 7.71 2.37 9.29
N LEU A 100 7.12 1.30 9.84
CA LEU A 100 5.85 1.35 10.58
C LEU A 100 4.68 1.98 9.79
N GLY A 101 4.65 1.82 8.47
CA GLY A 101 3.60 2.30 7.56
C GLY A 101 3.95 3.57 6.78
N ALA A 102 5.08 4.22 7.08
CA ALA A 102 5.48 5.47 6.43
C ALA A 102 6.57 5.30 5.36
N GLY A 103 7.12 4.10 5.17
CA GLY A 103 8.32 3.86 4.37
C GLY A 103 8.09 3.53 2.89
N ALA A 104 6.85 3.27 2.46
CA ALA A 104 6.57 2.92 1.07
C ALA A 104 7.00 4.03 0.09
N MET A 105 6.48 5.24 0.30
CA MET A 105 6.72 6.39 -0.57
C MET A 105 8.20 6.83 -0.57
N PRO A 106 8.90 6.96 0.59
CA PRO A 106 10.31 7.31 0.59
C PRO A 106 11.20 6.28 -0.10
N MET A 107 10.97 4.98 0.13
CA MET A 107 11.81 3.93 -0.45
C MET A 107 11.60 3.79 -1.97
N GLN A 108 10.36 3.90 -2.44
CA GLN A 108 10.08 3.93 -3.88
C GLN A 108 10.70 5.15 -4.54
N SER A 109 10.53 6.35 -3.95
CA SER A 109 11.10 7.59 -4.48
C SER A 109 12.64 7.54 -4.51
N TYR A 110 13.26 6.93 -3.51
CA TYR A 110 14.71 6.70 -3.47
C TYR A 110 15.20 5.76 -4.59
N TYR A 111 14.48 4.67 -4.85
CA TYR A 111 14.78 3.77 -5.98
C TYR A 111 14.72 4.51 -7.32
N LEU A 112 13.68 5.34 -7.51
CA LEU A 112 13.49 6.11 -8.73
C LEU A 112 14.58 7.16 -8.91
N TYR A 113 15.02 7.79 -7.83
CA TYR A 113 16.14 8.71 -7.84
C TYR A 113 17.43 8.07 -8.36
N ARG A 114 17.81 6.89 -7.84
CA ARG A 114 18.98 6.15 -8.36
C ARG A 114 18.78 5.65 -9.79
N SER A 115 17.53 5.36 -10.17
CA SER A 115 17.17 4.97 -11.54
C SER A 115 17.27 6.13 -12.54
N GLY A 116 17.38 7.38 -12.09
CA GLY A 116 17.58 8.58 -12.93
C GLY A 116 16.45 9.60 -12.91
N LEU A 117 15.39 9.40 -12.12
CA LEU A 117 14.29 10.35 -11.97
C LEU A 117 14.61 11.39 -10.89
N PRO A 118 14.50 12.70 -11.14
CA PRO A 118 14.67 13.69 -10.07
C PRO A 118 13.66 13.47 -8.92
N LEU A 119 14.10 13.75 -7.68
CA LEU A 119 13.32 13.47 -6.45
C LEU A 119 11.94 14.15 -6.44
N GLY A 120 11.83 15.39 -6.93
CA GLY A 120 10.57 16.13 -6.96
C GLY A 120 9.48 15.40 -7.75
N PRO A 121 9.67 15.18 -9.07
CA PRO A 121 8.74 14.38 -9.87
C PRO A 121 8.53 12.95 -9.38
N GLY A 122 9.56 12.30 -8.83
CA GLY A 122 9.43 10.96 -8.25
C GLY A 122 8.45 10.91 -7.09
N VAL A 123 8.56 11.82 -6.13
CA VAL A 123 7.62 11.93 -5.01
C VAL A 123 6.21 12.30 -5.51
N GLY A 124 6.11 13.18 -6.51
CA GLY A 124 4.84 13.56 -7.13
C GLY A 124 4.10 12.37 -7.78
N LEU A 125 4.80 11.57 -8.59
CA LEU A 125 4.24 10.39 -9.25
C LEU A 125 3.81 9.30 -8.25
N MET A 126 4.61 9.06 -7.20
CA MET A 126 4.27 8.10 -6.15
C MET A 126 3.06 8.58 -5.32
N THR A 127 2.97 9.88 -5.04
CA THR A 127 1.79 10.47 -4.38
C THR A 127 0.55 10.32 -5.24
N LEU A 128 0.67 10.56 -6.55
CA LEU A 128 -0.43 10.38 -7.49
C LEU A 128 -0.90 8.92 -7.55
N GLN A 129 0.03 7.96 -7.59
CA GLN A 129 -0.27 6.53 -7.47
C GLN A 129 -1.07 6.21 -6.20
N TYR A 130 -0.66 6.74 -5.05
CA TYR A 130 -1.38 6.57 -3.79
C TYR A 130 -2.80 7.13 -3.83
N VAL A 131 -2.99 8.29 -4.48
CA VAL A 131 -4.31 8.92 -4.65
C VAL A 131 -5.21 8.07 -5.54
N PHE A 132 -4.70 7.57 -6.68
CA PHE A 132 -5.44 6.64 -7.54
C PHE A 132 -5.84 5.37 -6.80
N HIS A 133 -4.92 4.82 -5.99
CA HIS A 133 -5.22 3.66 -5.16
C HIS A 133 -6.37 3.94 -4.19
N LYS A 134 -6.30 5.02 -3.40
CA LYS A 134 -7.35 5.38 -2.43
C LYS A 134 -8.69 5.68 -3.10
N THR A 135 -8.66 6.34 -4.26
CA THR A 135 -9.87 6.59 -5.08
C THR A 135 -10.50 5.28 -5.52
N THR A 136 -9.69 4.34 -6.01
CA THR A 136 -10.18 3.02 -6.45
C THR A 136 -10.76 2.23 -5.29
N VAL A 137 -10.14 2.29 -4.09
CA VAL A 137 -10.67 1.66 -2.87
C VAL A 137 -12.05 2.22 -2.52
N LEU A 138 -12.21 3.54 -2.54
CA LEU A 138 -13.50 4.19 -2.29
C LEU A 138 -14.54 3.73 -3.33
N LEU A 139 -14.25 3.90 -4.62
CA LEU A 139 -15.17 3.55 -5.71
C LEU A 139 -15.58 2.07 -5.66
N TYR A 140 -14.64 1.17 -5.44
CA TYR A 140 -14.91 -0.26 -5.34
C TYR A 140 -15.86 -0.56 -4.17
N ALA A 141 -15.58 -0.01 -2.98
CA ALA A 141 -16.43 -0.17 -1.82
C ALA A 141 -17.83 0.43 -2.06
N THR A 142 -17.94 1.59 -2.71
CA THR A 142 -19.22 2.20 -3.08
C THR A 142 -20.02 1.28 -3.99
N VAL A 143 -19.42 0.79 -5.06
CA VAL A 143 -20.10 -0.04 -6.06
C VAL A 143 -20.57 -1.34 -5.42
N MET A 144 -19.74 -2.01 -4.63
CA MET A 144 -20.14 -3.24 -3.94
C MET A 144 -21.26 -2.98 -2.93
N LEU A 145 -21.21 -1.87 -2.18
CA LEU A 145 -22.24 -1.52 -1.21
C LEU A 145 -23.57 -1.22 -1.91
N LEU A 146 -23.57 -0.54 -3.05
CA LEU A 146 -24.79 -0.28 -3.83
C LEU A 146 -25.39 -1.56 -4.39
N LEU A 147 -24.57 -2.49 -4.89
CA LEU A 147 -25.04 -3.76 -5.45
C LEU A 147 -25.63 -4.70 -4.39
N GLN A 148 -25.11 -4.67 -3.16
CA GLN A 148 -25.46 -5.63 -2.10
C GLN A 148 -26.07 -5.00 -0.84
N HIS A 149 -26.47 -3.73 -0.91
CA HIS A 149 -27.04 -2.98 0.22
C HIS A 149 -28.23 -3.74 0.85
N ARG A 150 -29.11 -4.31 0.02
CA ARG A 150 -30.31 -5.03 0.50
C ARG A 150 -29.95 -6.24 1.34
N TRP A 151 -28.93 -6.99 0.94
CA TRP A 151 -28.46 -8.16 1.68
C TRP A 151 -27.78 -7.75 2.99
N LEU A 152 -26.95 -6.71 2.96
CA LEU A 152 -26.28 -6.20 4.15
C LEU A 152 -27.30 -5.65 5.16
N ALA A 153 -28.35 -4.98 4.66
CA ALA A 153 -29.42 -4.43 5.48
C ALA A 153 -30.29 -5.50 6.16
N ALA A 154 -30.55 -6.60 5.47
CA ALA A 154 -31.34 -7.69 6.01
C ALA A 154 -30.60 -8.50 7.09
N ASN A 155 -29.27 -8.61 6.99
CA ASN A 155 -28.47 -9.48 7.85
C ASN A 155 -27.71 -8.74 8.96
N THR A 156 -27.85 -7.42 9.07
CA THR A 156 -27.11 -6.66 10.09
C THR A 156 -27.91 -5.50 10.67
N SER A 157 -28.55 -5.74 11.81
CA SER A 157 -29.42 -4.76 12.49
C SER A 157 -28.68 -3.67 13.28
N GLY A 158 -27.41 -3.89 13.69
CA GLY A 158 -26.65 -2.95 14.52
C GLY A 158 -25.51 -2.20 13.81
N VAL A 159 -24.72 -2.88 12.98
CA VAL A 159 -23.56 -2.27 12.28
C VAL A 159 -24.00 -1.23 11.25
N MET A 160 -25.19 -1.41 10.66
CA MET A 160 -25.71 -0.52 9.62
C MET A 160 -26.05 0.89 10.12
N ASN A 161 -26.15 1.13 11.43
CA ASN A 161 -26.30 2.48 11.99
C ASN A 161 -24.95 3.23 12.04
N TYR A 162 -23.83 2.53 12.23
CA TYR A 162 -22.50 3.11 12.33
C TYR A 162 -21.75 3.12 10.99
N LEU A 163 -22.07 2.18 10.10
CA LEU A 163 -21.47 2.03 8.78
C LEU A 163 -21.59 3.29 7.90
N PRO A 164 -22.73 4.00 7.82
CA PRO A 164 -22.88 5.18 6.95
C PRO A 164 -22.03 6.34 7.44
N MET A 165 -21.93 6.53 8.76
CA MET A 165 -21.11 7.58 9.36
C MET A 165 -19.62 7.29 9.18
N ALA A 166 -19.18 6.06 9.47
CA ALA A 166 -17.81 5.62 9.22
C ALA A 166 -17.46 5.72 7.73
N TYR A 167 -18.41 5.36 6.86
CA TYR A 167 -18.27 5.48 5.42
C TYR A 167 -18.10 6.94 4.97
N ALA A 168 -18.96 7.84 5.45
CA ALA A 168 -18.93 9.26 5.13
C ALA A 168 -17.60 9.92 5.55
N VAL A 169 -17.08 9.61 6.74
CA VAL A 169 -15.81 10.17 7.23
C VAL A 169 -14.64 9.74 6.34
N VAL A 170 -14.52 8.45 6.04
CA VAL A 170 -13.41 7.94 5.21
C VAL A 170 -13.55 8.41 3.76
N ALA A 171 -14.77 8.43 3.22
CA ALA A 171 -15.04 8.98 1.90
C ALA A 171 -14.65 10.46 1.84
N ALA A 172 -15.01 11.26 2.87
CA ALA A 172 -14.63 12.66 2.95
C ALA A 172 -13.10 12.85 2.99
N ILE A 173 -12.36 12.03 3.75
CA ILE A 173 -10.89 12.08 3.79
C ILE A 173 -10.30 11.75 2.41
N ILE A 174 -10.78 10.70 1.75
CA ILE A 174 -10.29 10.30 0.42
C ILE A 174 -10.61 11.38 -0.61
N VAL A 175 -11.83 11.92 -0.60
CA VAL A 175 -12.26 13.00 -1.50
C VAL A 175 -11.42 14.26 -1.26
N ALA A 176 -11.17 14.64 0.00
CA ALA A 176 -10.30 15.75 0.33
C ALA A 176 -8.88 15.53 -0.23
N LEU A 177 -8.30 14.33 -0.06
CA LEU A 177 -6.98 13.98 -0.59
C LEU A 177 -6.93 14.06 -2.12
N VAL A 178 -7.97 13.57 -2.81
CA VAL A 178 -8.08 13.65 -4.27
C VAL A 178 -8.20 15.11 -4.71
N LEU A 179 -9.03 15.90 -4.03
CA LEU A 179 -9.20 17.31 -4.36
C LEU A 179 -7.92 18.12 -4.14
N VAL A 180 -7.11 17.81 -3.11
CA VAL A 180 -5.78 18.42 -2.94
C VAL A 180 -4.87 18.14 -4.15
N CYS A 181 -4.95 16.94 -4.72
CA CYS A 181 -4.07 16.52 -5.81
C CYS A 181 -4.52 17.02 -7.19
N VAL A 182 -5.84 17.18 -7.40
CA VAL A 182 -6.43 17.51 -8.70
C VAL A 182 -6.88 18.97 -8.79
N SER A 183 -7.37 19.55 -7.70
CA SER A 183 -8.03 20.85 -7.74
C SER A 183 -7.05 22.01 -7.68
N PRO A 184 -7.01 22.90 -8.70
CA PRO A 184 -6.23 24.14 -8.63
C PRO A 184 -6.68 25.06 -7.49
N LEU A 185 -7.93 24.94 -7.04
CA LEU A 185 -8.48 25.74 -5.94
C LEU A 185 -7.95 25.28 -4.59
N ILE A 186 -7.86 23.98 -4.36
CA ILE A 186 -7.29 23.46 -3.12
C ILE A 186 -5.79 23.66 -3.09
N GLN A 187 -5.10 23.57 -4.24
CA GLN A 187 -3.71 23.98 -4.33
C GLN A 187 -3.54 25.47 -3.98
N ARG A 188 -4.43 26.37 -4.43
CA ARG A 188 -4.40 27.78 -4.01
C ARG A 188 -4.68 27.97 -2.52
N LEU A 189 -5.62 27.22 -1.94
CA LEU A 189 -5.87 27.20 -0.49
C LEU A 189 -4.68 26.68 0.30
N ALA A 190 -4.01 25.63 -0.18
CA ALA A 190 -2.76 25.13 0.41
C ALA A 190 -1.67 26.20 0.32
N ARG A 191 -1.51 26.87 -0.84
CA ARG A 191 -0.58 28.00 -1.00
C ARG A 191 -0.88 29.16 -0.03
N TRP A 192 -2.17 29.45 0.20
CA TRP A 192 -2.63 30.46 1.14
C TRP A 192 -2.35 30.05 2.59
N ALA A 193 -2.66 28.82 2.98
CA ALA A 193 -2.35 28.27 4.31
C ALA A 193 -0.83 28.20 4.56
N LEU A 194 -0.04 27.85 3.54
CA LEU A 194 1.42 27.94 3.54
C LEU A 194 1.92 29.40 3.63
N GLY A 195 1.10 30.38 3.25
CA GLY A 195 1.36 31.81 3.43
C GLY A 195 1.11 32.31 4.85
N CYS A 196 0.31 31.58 5.65
CA CYS A 196 0.08 31.86 7.07
C CYS A 196 1.16 31.26 8.00
N LEU A 197 2.15 30.53 7.45
CA LEU A 197 3.25 29.99 8.25
C LEU A 197 4.21 31.11 8.74
N PRO A 198 4.80 30.95 9.93
CA PRO A 198 5.65 31.97 10.54
C PRO A 198 6.87 32.31 9.65
N ARG A 199 7.15 33.61 9.50
CA ARG A 199 8.24 34.17 8.67
C ARG A 199 9.62 34.04 9.35
N THR A 200 10.04 32.83 9.65
CA THR A 200 11.43 32.53 10.05
C THR A 200 12.20 32.00 8.85
N ASP A 201 13.50 32.28 8.73
CA ASP A 201 14.33 31.86 7.57
C ASP A 201 14.25 30.36 7.28
N SER A 202 14.21 29.52 8.32
CA SER A 202 14.06 28.06 8.20
C SER A 202 12.68 27.62 7.67
N TRP A 203 11.64 28.38 7.95
CA TRP A 203 10.28 28.15 7.48
C TRP A 203 10.07 28.65 6.06
N GLN A 204 10.80 29.68 5.61
CA GLN A 204 10.76 30.14 4.23
C GLN A 204 11.37 29.10 3.27
N THR A 205 12.55 28.56 3.59
CA THR A 205 13.16 27.51 2.75
C THR A 205 12.32 26.23 2.70
N ARG A 206 11.63 25.89 3.80
CA ARG A 206 10.67 24.78 3.81
C ARG A 206 9.45 25.11 2.96
N ARG A 207 8.89 26.30 3.11
CA ARG A 207 7.74 26.75 2.32
C ARG A 207 8.00 26.68 0.82
N GLU A 208 9.15 27.16 0.36
CA GLU A 208 9.54 27.10 -1.06
C GLU A 208 9.61 25.65 -1.57
N LYS A 209 10.25 24.75 -0.81
CA LYS A 209 10.29 23.32 -1.16
C LYS A 209 8.91 22.67 -1.21
N TRP A 210 8.02 23.04 -0.29
CA TRP A 210 6.65 22.48 -0.24
C TRP A 210 5.79 23.05 -1.38
N LEU A 211 5.99 24.32 -1.75
CA LEU A 211 5.34 24.94 -2.90
C LEU A 211 5.80 24.30 -4.21
N GLU A 212 7.11 24.07 -4.37
CA GLU A 212 7.66 23.38 -5.53
C GLU A 212 7.16 21.93 -5.63
N GLN A 213 7.05 21.22 -4.50
CA GLN A 213 6.44 19.88 -4.44
C GLN A 213 4.95 19.90 -4.81
N LEU A 214 4.19 20.92 -4.39
CA LEU A 214 2.79 21.09 -4.77
C LEU A 214 2.62 21.42 -6.26
N ASP A 215 3.49 22.26 -6.82
CA ASP A 215 3.45 22.61 -8.26
C ASP A 215 3.89 21.45 -9.13
N THR A 216 4.92 20.70 -8.74
CA THR A 216 5.30 19.45 -9.41
C THR A 216 4.18 18.43 -9.31
N LEU A 217 3.58 18.21 -8.14
CA LEU A 217 2.43 17.32 -7.99
C LEU A 217 1.25 17.74 -8.89
N GLY A 218 0.93 19.03 -8.94
CA GLY A 218 -0.17 19.57 -9.74
C GLY A 218 0.07 19.54 -11.24
N THR A 219 1.32 19.67 -11.70
CA THR A 219 1.69 19.51 -13.11
C THR A 219 1.70 18.05 -13.52
N GLU A 220 2.28 17.15 -12.71
CA GLU A 220 2.24 15.70 -12.93
C GLU A 220 0.81 15.16 -12.96
N SER A 221 -0.04 15.59 -12.01
CA SER A 221 -1.43 15.14 -11.96
C SER A 221 -2.20 15.56 -13.20
N ARG A 222 -2.04 16.80 -13.69
CA ARG A 222 -2.68 17.27 -14.92
C ARG A 222 -2.17 16.57 -16.17
N HIS A 223 -0.86 16.38 -16.29
CA HIS A 223 -0.30 15.65 -17.43
C HIS A 223 -0.80 14.21 -17.48
N LEU A 224 -0.89 13.54 -16.33
CA LEU A 224 -1.37 12.17 -16.27
C LEU A 224 -2.89 12.07 -16.46
N LEU A 225 -3.67 13.03 -15.92
CA LEU A 225 -5.12 13.11 -16.14
C LEU A 225 -5.52 13.51 -17.56
N ALA A 226 -4.66 14.25 -18.28
CA ALA A 226 -4.89 14.57 -19.68
C ALA A 226 -4.82 13.30 -20.57
N ASP A 227 -4.00 12.34 -20.18
CA ASP A 227 -3.88 11.03 -20.84
C ASP A 227 -4.96 10.06 -20.33
N ARG A 228 -6.17 10.20 -20.89
CA ARG A 228 -7.33 9.36 -20.52
C ARG A 228 -7.05 7.87 -20.66
N GLY A 229 -6.23 7.45 -21.63
CA GLY A 229 -5.87 6.05 -21.84
C GLY A 229 -5.08 5.48 -20.68
N ARG A 230 -4.05 6.20 -20.22
CA ARG A 230 -3.24 5.78 -19.06
C ARG A 230 -4.03 5.82 -17.76
N CYS A 231 -4.89 6.82 -17.56
CA CYS A 231 -5.77 6.86 -16.39
C CYS A 231 -6.67 5.61 -16.30
N VAL A 232 -7.31 5.23 -17.40
CA VAL A 232 -8.15 4.02 -17.44
C VAL A 232 -7.31 2.77 -17.14
N GLN A 233 -6.09 2.67 -17.70
CA GLN A 233 -5.19 1.55 -17.39
C GLN A 233 -4.80 1.49 -15.91
N ILE A 234 -4.48 2.63 -15.28
CA ILE A 234 -4.14 2.72 -13.85
C ILE A 234 -5.33 2.28 -12.99
N PHE A 235 -6.53 2.79 -13.28
CA PHE A 235 -7.74 2.39 -12.56
C PHE A 235 -8.06 0.91 -12.75
N ALA A 236 -7.90 0.37 -13.96
CA ALA A 236 -8.12 -1.05 -14.24
C ALA A 236 -7.14 -1.93 -13.46
N LEU A 237 -5.84 -1.57 -13.44
CA LEU A 237 -4.82 -2.30 -12.67
C LEU A 237 -5.08 -2.22 -11.17
N HIS A 238 -5.46 -1.05 -10.63
CA HIS A 238 -5.84 -0.95 -9.22
C HIS A 238 -7.11 -1.73 -8.89
N THR A 239 -8.10 -1.75 -9.78
CA THR A 239 -9.33 -2.54 -9.60
C THR A 239 -9.01 -4.02 -9.57
N LEU A 240 -8.17 -4.50 -10.49
CA LEU A 240 -7.68 -5.89 -10.50
C LEU A 240 -6.89 -6.22 -9.23
N LYS A 241 -6.02 -5.29 -8.80
CA LYS A 241 -5.24 -5.42 -7.56
C LYS A 241 -6.14 -5.61 -6.35
N LEU A 242 -7.17 -4.76 -6.21
CA LEU A 242 -8.13 -4.86 -5.11
C LEU A 242 -9.00 -6.11 -5.23
N PHE A 243 -9.45 -6.46 -6.44
CA PHE A 243 -10.26 -7.63 -6.68
C PHE A 243 -9.57 -8.92 -6.21
N LEU A 244 -8.30 -9.10 -6.56
CA LEU A 244 -7.50 -10.25 -6.14
C LEU A 244 -7.23 -10.24 -4.63
N MET A 245 -6.91 -9.07 -4.07
CA MET A 245 -6.72 -8.91 -2.62
C MET A 245 -7.98 -9.29 -1.83
N TYR A 246 -9.16 -8.86 -2.29
CA TYR A 246 -10.44 -9.13 -1.65
C TYR A 246 -10.94 -10.57 -1.86
N THR A 247 -10.39 -11.26 -2.86
CA THR A 247 -10.62 -12.69 -3.09
C THR A 247 -9.89 -13.56 -2.06
N LEU A 248 -8.81 -13.06 -1.42
CA LEU A 248 -8.04 -13.82 -0.43
C LEU A 248 -8.90 -14.32 0.74
N PRO A 249 -9.70 -13.49 1.45
CA PRO A 249 -10.61 -13.98 2.49
C PRO A 249 -11.56 -15.08 2.02
N TYR A 250 -12.07 -14.99 0.77
CA TYR A 250 -12.96 -16.01 0.22
C TYR A 250 -12.24 -17.36 0.05
N LEU A 251 -11.03 -17.35 -0.51
CA LEU A 251 -10.21 -18.54 -0.65
C LEU A 251 -9.88 -19.15 0.72
N CYS A 252 -9.56 -18.31 1.71
CA CYS A 252 -9.31 -18.75 3.08
C CYS A 252 -10.53 -19.48 3.67
N ILE A 253 -11.71 -18.86 3.60
CA ILE A 253 -12.97 -19.45 4.08
C ILE A 253 -13.27 -20.77 3.38
N ARG A 254 -13.12 -20.81 2.04
CA ARG A 254 -13.44 -21.98 1.24
C ARG A 254 -12.48 -23.15 1.49
N PHE A 255 -11.19 -22.88 1.64
CA PHE A 255 -10.20 -23.93 1.88
C PHE A 255 -10.25 -24.49 3.30
N MET A 256 -10.67 -23.69 4.26
CA MET A 256 -10.92 -24.16 5.64
C MET A 256 -12.26 -24.89 5.79
N GLY A 257 -13.10 -24.93 4.75
CA GLY A 257 -14.39 -25.64 4.78
C GLY A 257 -15.41 -25.03 5.75
N LEU A 258 -15.30 -23.73 6.05
CA LEU A 258 -16.13 -23.10 7.08
C LEU A 258 -17.60 -23.00 6.62
N PRO A 259 -18.57 -23.33 7.48
CA PRO A 259 -20.00 -23.41 7.15
C PRO A 259 -20.71 -22.06 6.99
N CYS A 260 -20.00 -20.92 6.92
CA CYS A 260 -20.58 -19.58 7.00
C CYS A 260 -21.56 -19.20 5.87
N GLY A 261 -21.76 -20.03 4.83
CA GLY A 261 -22.78 -19.82 3.80
C GLY A 261 -22.61 -18.55 2.94
N LEU A 262 -21.50 -17.82 3.09
CA LEU A 262 -21.24 -16.59 2.38
C LEU A 262 -20.91 -16.85 0.91
N SER A 263 -21.61 -16.16 0.02
CA SER A 263 -21.30 -16.16 -1.41
C SER A 263 -20.02 -15.37 -1.70
N PHE A 264 -19.39 -15.64 -2.85
CA PHE A 264 -18.18 -14.93 -3.30
C PHE A 264 -18.35 -13.40 -3.25
N TRP A 265 -19.47 -12.90 -3.77
CA TRP A 265 -19.76 -11.47 -3.83
C TRP A 265 -19.95 -10.84 -2.45
N GLN A 266 -20.52 -11.57 -1.48
CA GLN A 266 -20.67 -11.10 -0.10
C GLN A 266 -19.31 -10.99 0.59
N VAL A 267 -18.43 -11.99 0.42
CA VAL A 267 -17.07 -11.91 0.97
C VAL A 267 -16.30 -10.76 0.33
N GLN A 268 -16.49 -10.53 -0.97
CA GLN A 268 -15.88 -9.40 -1.68
C GLN A 268 -16.33 -8.04 -1.12
N LEU A 269 -17.62 -7.89 -0.81
CA LEU A 269 -18.16 -6.70 -0.14
C LEU A 269 -17.52 -6.55 1.25
N LEU A 270 -17.56 -7.59 2.08
CA LEU A 270 -17.03 -7.56 3.45
C LEU A 270 -15.52 -7.24 3.47
N ALA A 271 -14.74 -7.83 2.55
CA ALA A 271 -13.32 -7.55 2.40
C ALA A 271 -13.06 -6.09 1.96
N SER A 272 -13.88 -5.56 1.05
CA SER A 272 -13.79 -4.16 0.62
C SER A 272 -14.09 -3.19 1.78
N LEU A 273 -15.14 -3.47 2.57
CA LEU A 273 -15.51 -2.68 3.76
C LEU A 273 -14.42 -2.77 4.83
N MET A 274 -13.87 -3.95 5.08
CA MET A 274 -12.77 -4.16 6.02
C MET A 274 -11.57 -3.28 5.67
N LEU A 275 -11.09 -3.35 4.42
CA LEU A 275 -9.91 -2.56 4.02
C LEU A 275 -10.23 -1.07 3.94
N PHE A 276 -11.47 -0.71 3.62
CA PHE A 276 -11.94 0.67 3.67
C PHE A 276 -11.96 1.21 5.11
N LEU A 277 -12.54 0.51 6.08
CA LEU A 277 -12.54 0.88 7.51
C LEU A 277 -11.13 0.91 8.08
N SER A 278 -10.28 -0.03 7.70
CA SER A 278 -8.88 -0.08 8.13
C SER A 278 -8.09 1.16 7.71
N ASN A 279 -8.53 1.91 6.68
CA ASN A 279 -7.89 3.17 6.30
C ASN A 279 -8.24 4.33 7.23
N ALA A 280 -9.33 4.24 8.00
CA ALA A 280 -9.73 5.22 9.00
C ALA A 280 -8.97 5.06 10.31
N LEU A 281 -8.63 3.81 10.63
CA LEU A 281 -7.96 3.46 11.86
C LEU A 281 -6.47 3.85 11.78
N PRO A 282 -5.88 4.34 12.88
CA PRO A 282 -4.44 4.54 12.95
C PRO A 282 -3.74 3.23 12.61
N ASN A 283 -3.01 3.21 11.49
CA ASN A 283 -2.28 2.02 11.07
C ASN A 283 -0.80 2.17 11.38
N VAL A 284 -0.21 1.10 11.92
CA VAL A 284 1.23 0.96 12.13
C VAL A 284 1.64 -0.21 11.25
N ALA A 285 2.10 0.08 10.04
CA ALA A 285 2.35 -0.92 9.00
C ALA A 285 1.16 -1.88 8.71
N GLY A 286 -0.08 -1.40 8.92
CA GLY A 286 -1.27 -2.22 8.74
C GLY A 286 -1.53 -3.24 9.85
N MET A 287 -0.72 -3.33 10.90
CA MET A 287 -0.97 -4.14 12.10
C MET A 287 -1.99 -3.45 13.03
N GLY A 288 -2.83 -4.23 13.71
CA GLY A 288 -3.92 -3.80 14.60
C GLY A 288 -5.18 -3.32 13.87
N SER A 289 -5.01 -2.46 12.88
CA SER A 289 -6.13 -1.85 12.12
C SER A 289 -6.91 -2.86 11.29
N ILE A 290 -6.22 -3.73 10.53
CA ILE A 290 -6.86 -4.75 9.71
C ILE A 290 -7.51 -5.83 10.57
N GLU A 291 -6.91 -6.27 11.69
CA GLU A 291 -7.53 -7.24 12.60
C GLU A 291 -8.83 -6.68 13.19
N THR A 292 -8.79 -5.44 13.66
CA THR A 292 -9.96 -4.79 14.24
C THR A 292 -11.05 -4.64 13.19
N ALA A 293 -10.72 -4.17 11.98
CA ALA A 293 -11.68 -4.04 10.90
C ALA A 293 -12.23 -5.40 10.44
N PHE A 294 -11.40 -6.45 10.40
CA PHE A 294 -11.83 -7.80 10.04
C PHE A 294 -12.84 -8.32 11.05
N LEU A 295 -12.54 -8.23 12.35
CA LEU A 295 -13.44 -8.71 13.40
C LEU A 295 -14.74 -7.90 13.48
N LEU A 296 -14.69 -6.60 13.24
CA LEU A 296 -15.90 -5.76 13.18
C LEU A 296 -16.83 -6.16 12.02
N VAL A 297 -16.26 -6.48 10.86
CA VAL A 297 -17.03 -6.77 9.65
C VAL A 297 -17.42 -8.24 9.56
N PHE A 298 -16.46 -9.16 9.63
CA PHE A 298 -16.69 -10.60 9.52
C PHE A 298 -17.20 -11.25 10.81
N GLY A 299 -16.93 -10.68 11.99
CA GLY A 299 -17.39 -11.22 13.27
C GLY A 299 -18.91 -11.18 13.45
N SER A 300 -19.63 -10.41 12.62
CA SER A 300 -21.09 -10.42 12.56
C SER A 300 -21.67 -11.64 11.84
N PHE A 301 -20.86 -12.31 11.01
CA PHE A 301 -21.28 -13.40 10.12
C PHE A 301 -20.58 -14.73 10.41
N MET A 302 -19.51 -14.72 11.21
CA MET A 302 -18.69 -15.88 11.53
C MET A 302 -18.54 -16.00 13.03
N THR A 303 -18.35 -17.22 13.55
CA THR A 303 -17.99 -17.40 14.97
C THR A 303 -16.59 -16.82 15.23
N ARG A 304 -16.29 -16.48 16.49
CA ARG A 304 -14.97 -15.92 16.85
C ARG A 304 -13.80 -16.79 16.41
N GLY A 305 -13.93 -18.12 16.54
CA GLY A 305 -12.88 -19.06 16.12
C GLY A 305 -12.64 -19.01 14.61
N GLU A 306 -13.72 -19.10 13.82
CA GLU A 306 -13.66 -19.07 12.35
C GLU A 306 -13.10 -17.75 11.80
N ALA A 307 -13.52 -16.62 12.39
CA ALA A 307 -13.04 -15.30 12.02
C ALA A 307 -11.53 -15.16 12.30
N MET A 308 -11.06 -15.62 13.47
CA MET A 308 -9.64 -15.56 13.83
C MET A 308 -8.78 -16.45 12.93
N SER A 309 -9.21 -17.67 12.64
CA SER A 309 -8.45 -18.56 11.76
C SER A 309 -8.38 -18.03 10.33
N THR A 310 -9.49 -17.50 9.80
CA THR A 310 -9.52 -16.86 8.47
C THR A 310 -8.63 -15.63 8.42
N LEU A 311 -8.70 -14.78 9.45
CA LEU A 311 -7.85 -13.60 9.58
C LEU A 311 -6.36 -13.97 9.61
N MET A 312 -5.99 -15.04 10.33
CA MET A 312 -4.61 -15.46 10.42
C MET A 312 -4.08 -15.96 9.07
N LEU A 313 -4.85 -16.79 8.36
CA LEU A 313 -4.46 -17.26 7.02
C LEU A 313 -4.36 -16.09 6.02
N PHE A 314 -5.32 -15.16 6.07
CA PHE A 314 -5.28 -13.93 5.30
C PHE A 314 -4.03 -13.10 5.61
N ARG A 315 -3.62 -12.98 6.88
CA ARG A 315 -2.39 -12.29 7.30
C ARG A 315 -1.12 -12.96 6.80
N ILE A 316 -1.06 -14.29 6.86
CA ILE A 316 0.07 -15.06 6.30
C ILE A 316 0.24 -14.72 4.82
N ALA A 317 -0.86 -14.78 4.07
CA ALA A 317 -0.87 -14.59 2.63
C ALA A 317 -0.58 -13.15 2.20
N SER A 318 -1.27 -12.18 2.80
CA SER A 318 -1.26 -10.78 2.37
C SER A 318 -0.14 -9.95 2.96
N TYR A 319 0.37 -10.33 4.14
CA TYR A 319 1.30 -9.52 4.91
C TYR A 319 2.62 -10.23 5.17
N TYR A 320 2.60 -11.35 5.89
CA TYR A 320 3.83 -11.98 6.38
C TYR A 320 4.69 -12.59 5.24
N PHE A 321 4.06 -13.35 4.35
CA PHE A 321 4.75 -13.95 3.21
C PHE A 321 5.22 -12.88 2.22
N VAL A 322 4.34 -11.93 1.90
CA VAL A 322 4.64 -10.80 1.02
C VAL A 322 5.80 -9.96 1.57
N PHE A 323 5.85 -9.71 2.88
CA PHE A 323 6.96 -9.02 3.52
C PHE A 323 8.27 -9.81 3.37
N GLY A 324 8.28 -11.11 3.70
CA GLY A 324 9.47 -11.95 3.59
C GLY A 324 10.02 -12.01 2.17
N PHE A 325 9.13 -12.20 1.18
CA PHE A 325 9.49 -12.14 -0.22
C PHE A 325 10.01 -10.76 -0.64
N SER A 326 9.36 -9.69 -0.18
CA SER A 326 9.77 -8.31 -0.48
C SER A 326 11.14 -7.96 0.11
N ALA A 327 11.49 -8.50 1.28
CA ALA A 327 12.81 -8.32 1.89
C ALA A 327 13.91 -8.92 1.00
N VAL A 328 13.72 -10.17 0.54
CA VAL A 328 14.65 -10.84 -0.37
C VAL A 328 14.75 -10.08 -1.69
N ALA A 329 13.61 -9.73 -2.30
CA ALA A 329 13.57 -8.95 -3.54
C ALA A 329 14.26 -7.58 -3.40
N SER A 330 14.13 -6.91 -2.24
CA SER A 330 14.80 -5.63 -1.95
C SER A 330 16.31 -5.76 -1.88
N LEU A 331 16.85 -6.87 -1.35
CA LEU A 331 18.29 -7.14 -1.35
C LEU A 331 18.82 -7.30 -2.78
N PHE A 332 18.08 -7.99 -3.65
CA PHE A 332 18.42 -8.09 -5.07
C PHE A 332 18.31 -6.74 -5.79
N ALA A 333 17.29 -5.94 -5.48
CA ALA A 333 17.12 -4.59 -6.01
C ALA A 333 18.30 -3.67 -5.63
N GLN A 334 18.77 -3.71 -4.38
CA GLN A 334 19.95 -2.96 -3.94
C GLN A 334 21.20 -3.35 -4.72
N LYS A 335 21.46 -4.66 -4.88
CA LYS A 335 22.59 -5.15 -5.69
C LYS A 335 22.50 -4.70 -7.15
N HIS A 336 21.30 -4.67 -7.71
CA HIS A 336 21.08 -4.22 -9.09
C HIS A 336 21.34 -2.72 -9.23
N LEU A 337 20.86 -1.90 -8.29
CA LEU A 337 21.15 -0.46 -8.24
C LEU A 337 22.65 -0.16 -8.11
N ASP A 338 23.38 -0.92 -7.29
CA ASP A 338 24.82 -0.73 -7.10
C ASP A 338 25.60 -1.06 -8.38
N ARG A 339 25.15 -2.06 -9.16
CA ARG A 339 25.72 -2.36 -10.49
C ARG A 339 25.44 -1.24 -11.50
N MET A 340 24.21 -0.70 -11.49
CA MET A 340 23.86 0.43 -12.37
C MET A 340 24.69 1.67 -12.06
N ASP A 341 24.92 1.97 -10.78
CA ASP A 341 25.74 3.12 -10.38
C ASP A 341 27.23 2.90 -10.68
N ALA A 342 27.72 1.67 -10.60
CA ALA A 342 29.08 1.32 -11.04
C ALA A 342 29.24 1.54 -12.55
N GLN A 343 28.27 1.11 -13.36
CA GLN A 343 28.28 1.31 -14.82
C GLN A 343 28.16 2.78 -15.25
N LYS A 344 27.52 3.64 -14.45
CA LYS A 344 27.47 5.09 -14.71
C LYS A 344 28.79 5.80 -14.38
N ARG A 345 29.66 5.17 -13.57
CA ARG A 345 30.95 5.73 -13.14
C ARG A 345 32.13 5.25 -13.98
N SER A 346 31.98 4.12 -14.67
CA SER A 346 32.89 3.66 -15.74
C SER A 346 32.58 4.36 -17.04
#